data_AF-A0A3S1GRQ8-F1
#
_entry.id   AF-A0A3S1GRQ8-F1
#
_cell.length_a   1.000
_cell.length_b   1.000
_cell.length_c   1.000
_cell.angle_alpha   90.00
_cell.angle_beta   90.00
_cell.angle_gamma   90.00
#
_symmetry.space_group_name_H-M   'P 1'
#
loop_
_entity.id
_entity.type
_entity.pdbx_description
1 polymer ?
#
loop_
_entity_poly.entity_id
_entity_poly.type
_entity_poly.pdbx_seq_one_letter_code
_entity_poly.pdbx_strand_id
1 'polypeptide(L)'
;IEDRIEKLELFPGDLMIFNSLLAHGVAPNTSDDKVRMAQYISMFPADDGNLVEREARIRSWREREAPQRAGFAGDPRGWEKRNAETAKLTPLGERLLGLVSWNS
;
A
#
# COMPACT_ATOMS: atom_id res chain seq x y z
N ILE A 1 -16.87 -21.55 14.87
CA ILE A 1 -16.13 -20.47 14.17
C ILE A 1 -14.65 -20.62 14.45
N GLU A 2 -14.24 -20.75 15.72
CA GLU A 2 -12.83 -20.94 16.10
C GLU A 2 -12.18 -22.15 15.41
N ASP A 3 -12.94 -23.23 15.19
CA ASP A 3 -12.56 -24.42 14.42
C ASP A 3 -12.37 -24.19 12.91
N ARG A 4 -12.72 -22.99 12.42
CA ARG A 4 -12.66 -22.59 11.01
C ARG A 4 -11.76 -21.37 10.78
N ILE A 5 -11.00 -20.94 11.78
CA ILE A 5 -10.04 -19.84 11.68
C ILE A 5 -8.64 -20.44 11.62
N GLU A 6 -7.89 -20.07 10.58
CA GLU A 6 -6.48 -20.43 10.45
C GLU A 6 -5.60 -19.22 10.79
N LYS A 7 -4.64 -19.42 11.70
CA LYS A 7 -3.61 -18.42 12.00
C LYS A 7 -2.38 -18.74 11.17
N LEU A 8 -2.07 -17.88 10.22
CA LEU A 8 -0.90 -18.03 9.37
C LEU A 8 0.36 -17.60 10.12
N GLU A 9 1.38 -18.44 10.05
CA GLU A 9 2.75 -18.08 10.43
C GLU A 9 3.44 -17.44 9.22
N LEU A 10 4.04 -16.27 9.41
CA LEU A 10 4.71 -15.50 8.37
C LEU A 10 6.06 -15.00 8.88
N PHE A 11 7.05 -15.02 8.01
CA PHE A 11 8.41 -14.53 8.25
C PHE A 11 8.69 -13.25 7.45
N PRO A 12 9.72 -12.47 7.83
CA PRO A 12 10.09 -11.28 7.08
C PRO A 12 10.39 -11.61 5.61
N GLY A 13 9.66 -10.97 4.70
CA GLY A 13 9.76 -11.19 3.26
C GLY A 13 8.65 -12.06 2.66
N ASP A 14 7.87 -12.75 3.49
CA ASP A 14 6.72 -13.52 3.00
C ASP A 14 5.61 -12.60 2.46
N LEU A 15 4.93 -13.08 1.42
CA LEU A 15 3.79 -12.39 0.82
C LEU A 15 2.51 -13.17 1.07
N MET A 16 1.57 -12.57 1.80
CA MET A 16 0.23 -13.10 2.00
C MET A 16 -0.74 -12.45 1.00
N ILE A 17 -1.28 -13.26 0.08
CA ILE A 17 -2.31 -12.85 -0.89
C ILE A 17 -3.58 -13.61 -0.56
N PHE A 18 -4.69 -12.90 -0.44
CA PHE A 18 -6.00 -13.51 -0.20
C PHE A 18 -7.09 -12.80 -1.00
N ASN A 19 -8.20 -13.51 -1.24
CA ASN A 19 -9.36 -12.95 -1.91
C ASN A 19 -10.05 -11.93 -1.00
N SER A 20 -10.44 -10.77 -1.53
CA SER A 20 -11.08 -9.70 -0.74
C SER A 20 -12.39 -10.11 -0.05
N LEU A 21 -13.08 -11.15 -0.55
CA LEU A 21 -14.29 -11.71 0.05
C LEU A 21 -14.01 -12.73 1.15
N LEU A 22 -12.75 -13.13 1.37
CA LEU A 22 -12.38 -14.02 2.47
C LEU A 22 -12.57 -13.27 3.79
N ALA A 23 -13.33 -13.85 4.71
CA ALA A 23 -13.43 -13.31 6.07
C ALA A 23 -12.05 -13.35 6.74
N HIS A 24 -11.54 -12.19 7.14
CA HIS A 24 -10.22 -12.04 7.73
C HIS A 24 -10.23 -10.98 8.84
N GLY A 25 -9.22 -11.02 9.69
CA GLY A 25 -9.06 -10.09 10.80
C GLY A 25 -7.67 -10.17 11.41
N VAL A 26 -7.35 -9.19 12.25
CA VAL A 26 -6.06 -9.13 12.94
C VAL A 26 -6.24 -9.73 14.33
N ALA A 27 -5.49 -10.79 14.64
CA ALA A 27 -5.44 -11.34 15.99
C ALA A 27 -4.80 -10.34 16.97
N PRO A 28 -5.25 -10.29 18.24
CA PRO A 28 -4.64 -9.45 19.27
C PRO A 28 -3.11 -9.62 19.32
N ASN A 29 -2.39 -8.52 19.48
CA ASN A 29 -0.95 -8.60 19.72
C ASN A 29 -0.70 -8.92 21.20
N THR A 30 -0.14 -10.08 21.49
CA THR A 30 0.21 -10.53 22.84
C THR A 30 1.72 -10.58 23.09
N SER A 31 2.51 -9.93 22.23
CA SER A 31 3.97 -9.91 22.34
C SER A 31 4.43 -8.85 23.34
N ASP A 32 5.36 -9.19 24.21
CA ASP A 32 5.94 -8.24 25.19
C ASP A 32 7.01 -7.33 24.55
N ASP A 33 7.84 -7.88 23.66
CA ASP A 33 9.04 -7.23 23.13
C ASP A 33 9.19 -7.35 21.61
N LYS A 34 8.13 -7.72 20.88
CA LYS A 34 8.14 -7.91 19.43
C LYS A 34 7.16 -7.01 18.69
N VAL A 35 7.58 -6.55 17.51
CA VAL A 35 6.76 -5.78 16.58
C VAL A 35 6.26 -6.69 15.46
N ARG A 36 4.97 -6.58 15.14
CA ARG A 36 4.37 -7.13 13.93
C ARG A 36 4.13 -5.99 12.95
N MET A 37 4.89 -5.98 11.86
CA MET A 37 4.78 -5.00 10.80
C MET A 37 4.45 -5.71 9.49
N ALA A 38 3.52 -5.13 8.73
CA ALA A 38 3.20 -5.58 7.39
C ALA A 38 3.10 -4.35 6.48
N GLN A 39 3.52 -4.50 5.24
CA GLN A 39 3.30 -3.51 4.19
C GLN A 39 2.13 -3.98 3.32
N TYR A 40 1.05 -3.19 3.29
CA TYR A 40 -0.07 -3.48 2.42
C TYR A 40 0.23 -3.05 0.99
N ILE A 41 0.15 -3.99 0.05
CA ILE A 41 0.24 -3.73 -1.39
C ILE A 41 -1.13 -4.02 -1.97
N SER A 42 -1.84 -2.98 -2.41
CA SER A 42 -3.16 -3.15 -3.04
C SER A 42 -3.00 -3.75 -4.45
N MET A 43 -3.79 -4.78 -4.74
CA MET A 43 -3.92 -5.36 -6.08
C MET A 43 -5.18 -4.83 -6.76
N PHE A 44 -5.15 -3.55 -7.10
CA PHE A 44 -6.21 -2.90 -7.87
C PHE A 44 -5.69 -2.55 -9.26
N PRO A 45 -6.30 -3.03 -10.35
CA PRO A 45 -5.89 -2.65 -11.71
C PRO A 45 -5.91 -1.14 -11.87
N ALA A 46 -4.83 -0.58 -12.40
CA ALA A 46 -4.82 0.84 -12.75
C ALA A 46 -5.80 1.07 -13.92
N ASP A 47 -6.67 2.07 -13.77
CA ASP A 47 -7.48 2.58 -14.86
C ASP A 47 -6.73 3.75 -15.52
N ASP A 48 -6.10 3.47 -16.66
CA ASP A 48 -5.32 4.45 -17.44
C ASP A 48 -6.21 5.55 -18.03
N GLY A 49 -7.50 5.28 -18.26
CA GLY A 49 -8.46 6.26 -18.75
C GLY A 49 -8.89 7.25 -17.68
N ASN A 50 -8.75 6.90 -16.40
CA ASN A 50 -9.06 7.78 -15.28
C ASN A 50 -7.89 8.72 -14.97
N LEU A 51 -7.80 9.80 -15.74
CA LEU A 51 -6.75 10.81 -15.60
C LEU A 51 -6.71 11.46 -14.22
N VAL A 52 -7.85 11.62 -13.55
CA VAL A 52 -7.93 12.23 -12.21
C VAL A 52 -7.21 11.36 -11.19
N GLU A 53 -7.53 10.06 -11.15
CA GLU A 53 -6.89 9.11 -10.24
C GLU A 53 -5.41 8.90 -10.58
N ARG A 54 -5.07 8.87 -11.87
CA ARG A 54 -3.68 8.78 -12.33
C ARG A 54 -2.85 9.95 -11.84
N GLU A 55 -3.29 11.18 -12.05
CA GLU A 55 -2.60 12.39 -11.58
C GLU A 55 -2.54 12.46 -10.05
N ALA A 56 -3.59 12.01 -9.36
CA ALA A 56 -3.58 11.92 -7.90
C ALA A 56 -2.48 10.98 -7.39
N ARG A 57 -2.33 9.78 -7.99
CA ARG A 57 -1.25 8.83 -7.64
C ARG A 57 0.14 9.42 -7.92
N ILE A 58 0.33 10.02 -9.10
CA ILE A 58 1.61 10.66 -9.48
C ILE A 58 1.96 11.77 -8.49
N ARG A 59 0.99 12.61 -8.12
CA ARG A 59 1.18 13.67 -7.13
C ARG A 59 1.54 13.12 -5.76
N SER A 60 0.82 12.09 -5.28
CA SER A 60 1.13 11.43 -4.01
C SER A 60 2.57 10.93 -3.94
N TRP A 61 3.07 10.29 -5.00
CA TRP A 61 4.47 9.86 -5.08
C TRP A 61 5.44 11.06 -5.11
N ARG A 62 5.23 12.01 -6.02
CA ARG A 62 6.14 13.15 -6.24
C ARG A 62 6.27 14.02 -5.00
N GLU A 63 5.14 14.32 -4.36
CA GLU A 63 5.07 15.21 -3.20
C GLU A 63 5.21 14.48 -1.86
N ARG A 64 5.25 13.14 -1.85
CA ARG A 64 5.17 12.29 -0.64
C ARG A 64 3.96 12.64 0.24
N GLU A 65 2.80 12.75 -0.41
CA GLU A 65 1.54 13.08 0.24
C GLU A 65 0.63 11.85 0.31
N ALA A 66 -0.04 11.69 1.45
CA ALA A 66 -1.08 10.69 1.61
C ALA A 66 -2.23 10.91 0.60
N PRO A 67 -2.89 9.83 0.14
CA PRO A 67 -4.08 9.95 -0.71
C PRO A 67 -5.15 10.81 -0.04
N GLN A 68 -5.70 11.79 -0.77
CA GLN A 68 -6.74 12.70 -0.28
C GLN A 68 -8.13 12.06 -0.40
N ARG A 69 -8.37 10.98 0.36
CA ARG A 69 -9.64 10.23 0.32
C ARG A 69 -10.05 9.77 1.71
N ALA A 70 -11.34 9.49 1.86
CA ALA A 70 -11.90 8.98 3.11
C ALA A 70 -11.13 7.72 3.59
N GLY A 71 -10.80 7.67 4.88
CA GLY A 71 -10.04 6.57 5.49
C GLY A 71 -8.52 6.73 5.49
N PHE A 72 -7.97 7.79 4.88
CA PHE A 72 -6.53 8.09 4.89
C PHE A 72 -6.28 9.44 5.56
N ALA A 73 -6.08 9.43 6.89
CA ALA A 73 -5.77 10.66 7.64
C ALA A 73 -4.37 11.24 7.32
N GLY A 74 -3.49 10.42 6.74
CA GLY A 74 -2.08 10.76 6.52
C GLY A 74 -1.29 10.88 7.82
N ASP A 75 -0.04 11.32 7.70
CA ASP A 75 0.77 11.69 8.86
C ASP A 75 0.54 13.17 9.20
N PRO A 76 -0.14 13.50 10.32
CA PRO A 76 -0.39 14.90 10.70
C PRO A 76 0.90 15.66 10.99
N ARG A 77 2.00 14.96 11.26
CA ARG A 77 3.30 15.59 11.44
C ARG A 77 3.89 16.00 10.10
N GLY A 78 3.51 15.38 8.97
CA GLY A 78 4.14 15.60 7.68
C GLY A 78 5.61 15.18 7.66
N TRP A 79 5.97 14.13 8.39
CA TRP A 79 7.37 13.76 8.61
C TRP A 79 8.02 13.24 7.32
N GLU A 80 7.38 12.33 6.58
CA GLU A 80 7.92 11.81 5.32
C GLU A 80 8.17 12.92 4.30
N LYS A 81 7.22 13.85 4.15
CA LYS A 81 7.36 14.97 3.21
C LYS A 81 8.58 15.87 3.51
N ARG A 82 8.94 16.03 4.79
CA ARG A 82 10.07 16.89 5.21
C ARG A 82 11.40 16.18 5.31
N ASN A 83 11.41 14.86 5.52
CA ASN A 83 12.62 14.13 5.88
C ASN A 83 13.00 13.04 4.86
N ALA A 84 12.09 12.62 3.99
CA ALA A 84 12.33 11.56 3.01
C ALA A 84 12.56 12.10 1.60
N GLU A 85 13.34 11.36 0.82
CA GLU A 85 13.54 11.61 -0.61
C GLU A 85 12.44 10.95 -1.43
N THR A 86 12.07 11.57 -2.56
CA THR A 86 11.15 10.95 -3.52
C THR A 86 11.79 9.69 -4.08
N ALA A 87 11.07 8.57 -4.04
CA ALA A 87 11.58 7.29 -4.53
C ALA A 87 11.95 7.37 -6.02
N LYS A 88 13.18 6.95 -6.36
CA LYS A 88 13.61 6.83 -7.76
C LYS A 88 12.94 5.63 -8.39
N LEU A 89 12.23 5.86 -9.49
CA LEU A 89 11.49 4.81 -10.18
C LEU A 89 12.38 4.09 -11.18
N THR A 90 12.18 2.79 -11.28
CA THR A 90 12.68 1.98 -12.40
C THR A 90 11.75 2.19 -13.60
N PRO A 91 12.14 1.76 -14.82
CA PRO A 91 11.25 1.83 -15.98
C PRO A 91 9.90 1.11 -15.76
N LEU A 92 9.90 0.01 -15.00
CA LEU A 92 8.66 -0.67 -14.60
C LEU A 92 7.86 0.17 -13.59
N GLY A 93 8.53 0.79 -12.61
CA GLY A 93 7.90 1.67 -11.64
C GLY A 93 7.22 2.89 -12.28
N GLU A 94 7.83 3.47 -13.32
CA GLU A 94 7.25 4.57 -14.09
C GLU A 94 5.94 4.16 -14.78
N ARG A 95 5.90 2.96 -15.37
CA ARG A 95 4.67 2.42 -16.00
C ARG A 95 3.60 2.07 -14.97
N LEU A 96 3.98 1.42 -13.86
CA LEU A 96 3.04 1.08 -12.78
C LEU A 96 2.44 2.32 -12.12
N LEU A 97 3.22 3.39 -11.94
CA LEU A 97 2.73 4.66 -11.42
C LEU A 97 1.82 5.39 -12.44
N GLY A 98 2.07 5.16 -13.73
CA GLY A 98 1.37 5.81 -14.83
C GLY A 98 2.11 7.02 -15.39
N LEU A 99 3.40 7.22 -15.12
CA LEU A 99 4.19 8.28 -15.77
C LEU A 99 4.38 7.97 -17.26
N VAL A 100 4.58 6.69 -17.59
CA VAL A 100 4.71 6.18 -18.96
C VAL A 100 3.52 5.30 -19.27
N SER A 101 2.85 5.53 -20.41
CA SER A 101 1.71 4.71 -20.84
C SER A 101 2.18 3.31 -21.24
N TRP A 102 1.35 2.30 -20.96
CA TRP A 102 1.59 0.93 -21.41
C TRP A 102 1.51 0.78 -22.94
N ASN A 103 0.80 1.69 -23.61
CA ASN A 103 0.54 1.68 -25.06
C ASN A 103 1.42 2.68 -25.83
N SER A 104 2.51 3.16 -25.22
CA SER A 104 3.48 4.08 -25.85
C SER A 104 4.33 3.38 -26.90
#